data_AF-A0A431WYN4-F1
#
_entry.id   AF-A0A431WYN4-F1
#
_cell.length_a   1.000
_cell.length_b   1.000
_cell.length_c   1.000
_cell.angle_alpha   90.00
_cell.angle_beta   90.00
_cell.angle_gamma   90.00
#
_symmetry.space_group_name_H-M   'P 1'
#
loop_
_entity.id
_entity.type
_entity.pdbx_description
1 polymer ?
#
loop_
_entity_poly.entity_id
_entity_poly.type
_entity_poly.pdbx_seq_one_letter_code
_entity_poly.pdbx_strand_id
1 'polypeptide(L)'
;MSHSITRTKVMFSGKVALLAAVLIATAFAGQATADELTPTEQAAVTQHFEILATQQHESENSLIESQQHEFDVELSTAEEQFMDKTCDDNGLQYDSDAEVCYE
;
A
#
# COMPACT_ATOMS: atom_id res chain seq x y z
N MET A 1 35.49 -5.37 -17.70
CA MET A 1 35.85 -5.55 -16.27
C MET A 1 34.96 -6.65 -15.72
N SER A 2 35.52 -7.74 -15.22
CA SER A 2 34.75 -8.93 -14.78
C SER A 2 34.45 -8.81 -13.30
N HIS A 3 33.17 -8.71 -12.93
CA HIS A 3 32.74 -8.65 -11.53
C HIS A 3 32.71 -10.07 -10.96
N SER A 4 33.64 -10.38 -10.06
CA SER A 4 33.62 -11.62 -9.27
C SER A 4 32.51 -11.52 -8.22
N ILE A 5 31.45 -12.30 -8.38
CA ILE A 5 30.44 -12.49 -7.33
C ILE A 5 31.05 -13.39 -6.27
N THR A 6 31.38 -12.81 -5.11
CA THR A 6 31.82 -13.56 -3.93
C THR A 6 30.62 -14.35 -3.39
N ARG A 7 30.55 -15.65 -3.72
CA ARG A 7 29.59 -16.58 -3.11
C ARG A 7 30.04 -16.93 -1.70
N THR A 8 29.44 -16.30 -0.71
CA THR A 8 29.57 -16.69 0.70
C THR A 8 28.98 -18.09 0.88
N LYS A 9 29.82 -19.10 1.05
CA LYS A 9 29.38 -20.48 1.31
C LYS A 9 28.95 -20.57 2.78
N VAL A 10 27.66 -20.37 3.02
CA VAL A 10 27.06 -20.61 4.34
C VAL A 10 27.15 -22.11 4.64
N MET A 11 27.85 -22.48 5.72
CA MET A 11 27.90 -23.86 6.20
C MET A 11 26.54 -24.19 6.83
N PHE A 12 25.61 -24.71 6.03
CA PHE A 12 24.33 -25.20 6.52
C PHE A 12 24.56 -26.46 7.37
N SER A 13 24.57 -26.30 8.69
CA SER A 13 24.59 -27.42 9.62
C SER A 13 23.17 -27.92 9.83
N GLY A 14 22.86 -29.11 9.30
CA GLY A 14 21.52 -29.72 9.44
C GLY A 14 21.06 -29.86 10.89
N LYS A 15 22.00 -29.94 11.85
CA LYS A 15 21.69 -29.98 13.30
C LYS A 15 21.15 -28.63 13.80
N VAL A 16 21.71 -27.52 13.31
CA VAL A 16 21.26 -26.17 13.64
C VAL A 16 19.90 -25.91 13.02
N ALA A 17 19.68 -26.38 11.78
CA ALA A 17 18.38 -26.30 11.13
C ALA A 17 17.30 -27.09 11.87
N LEU A 18 17.64 -28.27 12.41
CA LEU A 18 16.71 -29.10 13.18
C LEU A 18 16.35 -28.42 14.52
N LEU A 19 17.33 -27.84 15.21
CA LEU A 19 17.08 -27.05 16.42
C LEU A 19 16.19 -25.83 16.14
N ALA A 20 16.47 -25.11 15.06
CA ALA A 20 15.63 -23.98 14.63
C ALA A 20 14.19 -24.44 14.31
N ALA A 21 14.03 -25.55 13.59
CA ALA A 21 12.73 -26.12 13.27
C ALA A 21 11.96 -26.55 14.53
N VAL A 22 12.64 -27.16 15.51
CA VAL A 22 12.03 -27.54 16.80
C VAL A 22 11.58 -26.31 17.57
N LEU A 23 12.43 -25.28 17.68
CA LEU A 23 12.09 -24.04 18.38
C LEU A 23 10.87 -23.35 17.74
N ILE A 24 10.85 -23.26 16.41
CA ILE A 24 9.73 -22.71 15.64
C ILE A 24 8.47 -23.56 15.87
N ALA A 25 8.56 -24.90 15.78
CA ALA A 25 7.42 -25.79 16.01
C ALA A 25 6.87 -25.66 17.44
N THR A 26 7.73 -25.54 18.45
CA THR A 26 7.31 -25.36 19.85
C THR A 26 6.70 -23.99 20.12
N ALA A 27 7.11 -22.94 19.39
CA ALA A 27 6.51 -21.62 19.52
C ALA A 27 5.04 -21.61 19.07
N PHE A 28 4.68 -22.45 18.09
CA PHE A 28 3.28 -22.64 17.66
C PHE A 28 2.52 -23.67 18.50
N ALA A 29 3.20 -24.64 19.12
CA ALA A 29 2.55 -25.67 19.93
C ALA A 29 1.98 -25.15 21.28
N GLY A 30 2.39 -23.95 21.72
CA GLY A 30 1.99 -23.36 23.01
C GLY A 30 0.60 -22.70 23.04
N GLN A 31 -0.13 -22.62 21.92
CA GLN A 31 -1.44 -21.94 21.87
C GLN A 31 -2.64 -22.90 21.98
N ALA A 32 -2.48 -24.06 22.63
CA ALA A 32 -3.50 -25.12 22.60
C ALA A 32 -4.70 -24.90 23.55
N THR A 33 -4.65 -23.92 24.47
CA THR A 33 -5.76 -23.66 25.40
C THR A 33 -5.86 -22.16 25.71
N ALA A 34 -6.58 -21.42 24.88
CA ALA A 34 -7.17 -20.16 25.33
C ALA A 34 -8.46 -20.51 26.07
N ASP A 35 -8.67 -19.94 27.26
CA ASP A 35 -9.95 -20.05 27.95
C ASP A 35 -11.06 -19.48 27.04
N GLU A 36 -12.22 -20.14 27.03
CA GLU A 36 -13.37 -19.65 26.28
C GLU A 36 -13.80 -18.31 26.88
N LEU A 37 -13.97 -17.30 26.02
CA LEU A 37 -14.33 -15.96 26.45
C LEU A 37 -15.67 -16.00 27.20
N THR A 38 -15.74 -15.31 28.33
CA THR A 38 -17.03 -15.06 28.97
C THR A 38 -17.93 -14.23 28.02
N PRO A 39 -19.26 -14.27 28.17
CA PRO A 39 -20.16 -13.48 27.32
C PRO A 39 -19.84 -11.97 27.30
N THR A 40 -19.34 -11.42 28.41
CA THR A 40 -18.92 -10.02 28.50
C THR A 40 -17.64 -9.74 27.71
N GLU A 41 -16.66 -10.65 27.77
CA GLU A 41 -15.43 -10.52 27.00
C GLU A 41 -15.70 -10.71 25.50
N GLN A 42 -16.58 -11.64 25.13
CA GLN A 42 -17.00 -11.80 23.74
C GLN A 42 -17.69 -10.54 23.21
N ALA A 43 -18.58 -9.92 23.98
CA ALA A 43 -19.22 -8.66 23.59
C ALA A 43 -18.21 -7.52 23.42
N ALA A 44 -17.21 -7.41 24.31
CA ALA A 44 -16.15 -6.42 24.19
C ALA A 44 -15.29 -6.64 22.94
N VAL A 45 -14.97 -7.89 22.62
CA VAL A 45 -14.24 -8.27 21.40
C VAL A 45 -15.06 -7.93 20.15
N THR A 46 -16.35 -8.27 20.13
CA THR A 46 -17.25 -7.93 19.02
C THR A 46 -17.33 -6.42 18.81
N GLN A 47 -17.54 -5.65 19.89
CA GLN A 47 -17.56 -4.18 19.82
C GLN A 47 -16.24 -3.62 19.28
N HIS A 48 -15.10 -4.19 19.68
CA HIS A 48 -13.81 -3.77 19.18
C HIS A 48 -13.66 -4.02 17.67
N PHE A 49 -14.10 -5.18 17.19
CA PHE A 49 -14.10 -5.49 15.75
C PHE A 49 -15.04 -4.58 14.96
N GLU A 50 -16.19 -4.20 15.51
CA GLU A 50 -17.08 -3.22 14.88
C GLU A 50 -16.40 -1.86 14.72
N ILE A 51 -15.71 -1.37 15.77
CA ILE A 51 -14.94 -0.12 15.71
C ILE A 51 -13.84 -0.20 14.65
N LEU A 52 -13.09 -1.32 14.61
CA LEU A 52 -12.05 -1.52 13.61
C LEU A 52 -12.62 -1.53 12.19
N ALA A 53 -13.77 -2.17 11.98
CA ALA A 53 -14.44 -2.18 10.68
C ALA A 53 -14.88 -0.78 10.24
N THR A 54 -15.43 0.03 11.16
CA THR A 54 -15.77 1.43 10.89
C THR A 54 -14.55 2.25 10.54
N GLN A 55 -13.48 2.18 11.34
CA GLN A 55 -12.24 2.92 11.10
C GLN A 55 -11.57 2.50 9.78
N GLN A 56 -11.59 1.22 9.46
CA GLN A 56 -11.07 0.72 8.20
C GLN A 56 -11.86 1.29 7.02
N HIS A 57 -13.20 1.28 7.10
CA HIS A 57 -14.03 1.82 6.03
C HIS A 57 -13.81 3.33 5.83
N GLU A 58 -13.74 4.11 6.91
CA GLU A 58 -13.44 5.55 6.84
C GLU A 58 -12.05 5.82 6.26
N SER A 59 -11.04 5.04 6.67
CA SER A 59 -9.69 5.16 6.15
C SER A 59 -9.60 4.80 4.66
N GLU A 60 -10.32 3.76 4.23
CA GLU A 60 -10.36 3.35 2.82
C GLU A 60 -11.02 4.43 1.96
N ASN A 61 -12.15 4.99 2.41
CA ASN A 61 -12.82 6.09 1.70
C ASN A 61 -11.91 7.32 1.60
N SER A 62 -11.27 7.72 2.70
CA SER A 62 -10.34 8.86 2.70
C SER A 62 -9.16 8.64 1.77
N LEU A 63 -8.61 7.42 1.71
CA LEU A 63 -7.52 7.06 0.80
C LEU A 63 -7.95 7.07 -0.67
N ILE A 64 -9.18 6.63 -0.96
CA ILE A 64 -9.75 6.67 -2.32
C ILE A 64 -9.99 8.12 -2.74
N GLU A 65 -10.57 8.94 -1.87
CA GLU A 65 -10.80 10.37 -2.12
C GLU A 65 -9.48 11.10 -2.38
N SER A 66 -8.44 10.85 -1.58
CA SER A 66 -7.14 11.48 -1.80
C SER A 66 -6.50 11.08 -3.13
N GLN A 67 -6.60 9.80 -3.52
CA GLN A 67 -6.08 9.32 -4.80
C GLN A 67 -6.86 9.89 -5.99
N GLN A 68 -8.20 10.00 -5.88
CA GLN A 68 -9.01 10.62 -6.93
C GLN A 68 -8.63 12.10 -7.09
N HIS A 69 -8.48 12.83 -5.98
CA HIS A 69 -8.08 14.23 -6.05
C HIS A 69 -6.70 14.41 -6.67
N GLU A 70 -5.71 13.60 -6.29
CA GLU A 70 -4.37 13.64 -6.88
C GLU A 70 -4.41 13.33 -8.38
N PHE A 71 -5.15 12.29 -8.77
CA PHE A 71 -5.33 11.93 -10.18
C PHE A 71 -5.97 13.07 -10.99
N ASP A 72 -7.02 13.70 -10.48
CA ASP A 72 -7.69 14.81 -11.16
C ASP A 72 -6.76 16.01 -11.35
N VAL A 73 -5.93 16.33 -10.35
CA VAL A 73 -4.93 17.41 -10.42
C VAL A 73 -3.85 17.10 -11.44
N GLU A 74 -3.31 15.89 -11.43
CA GLU A 74 -2.30 15.46 -12.40
C GLU A 74 -2.85 15.43 -13.82
N LEU A 75 -4.09 14.94 -14.00
CA LEU A 75 -4.76 14.91 -15.29
C LEU A 75 -4.98 16.31 -15.84
N SER A 76 -5.53 17.23 -15.03
CA SER A 76 -5.74 18.61 -15.44
C SER A 76 -4.44 19.30 -15.84
N THR A 77 -3.36 19.08 -15.07
CA THR A 77 -2.02 19.61 -15.39
C THR A 77 -1.49 19.04 -16.71
N ALA A 78 -1.69 17.75 -16.95
CA ALA A 78 -1.26 17.10 -18.19
C ALA A 78 -2.06 17.59 -19.41
N GLU A 79 -3.37 17.82 -19.25
CA GLU A 79 -4.23 18.38 -20.30
C GLU A 79 -3.83 19.81 -20.66
N GLU A 80 -3.56 20.67 -19.67
CA GLU A 80 -3.09 22.04 -19.90
C GLU A 80 -1.76 22.04 -20.66
N GLN A 81 -0.78 21.24 -20.22
CA GLN A 81 0.51 21.11 -20.92
C GLN A 81 0.37 20.57 -22.35
N PHE A 82 -0.56 19.64 -22.56
CA PHE A 82 -0.85 19.12 -23.89
C PHE A 82 -1.43 20.20 -24.80
N MET A 83 -2.37 21.00 -24.29
CA MET A 83 -3.02 22.07 -25.04
C MET A 83 -2.05 23.22 -25.33
N ASP A 84 -1.28 23.66 -24.34
CA ASP A 84 -0.20 24.64 -24.50
C ASP A 84 0.72 24.27 -25.65
N LYS A 85 1.23 23.03 -25.60
CA LYS A 85 2.13 22.50 -26.63
C LYS A 85 1.46 22.44 -27.99
N THR A 86 0.22 21.97 -28.04
CA THR A 86 -0.51 21.79 -29.31
C THR A 86 -0.83 23.12 -29.96
N CYS A 87 -1.24 24.13 -29.18
CA CYS A 87 -1.46 25.47 -29.69
C CYS A 87 -0.14 26.09 -30.19
N ASP A 88 0.95 25.99 -29.40
CA ASP A 88 2.28 26.52 -29.78
C ASP A 88 2.83 25.86 -31.05
N ASP A 89 2.68 24.54 -31.19
CA ASP A 89 3.08 23.79 -32.40
C ASP A 89 2.32 24.26 -33.67
N ASN A 90 1.16 24.93 -33.50
CA ASN A 90 0.38 25.53 -34.58
C ASN A 90 0.54 27.06 -34.67
N GLY A 91 1.44 27.65 -33.89
CA GLY A 91 1.69 29.10 -33.86
C GLY A 91 0.58 29.90 -33.18
N LEU A 92 -0.19 29.27 -32.30
CA LEU A 92 -1.26 29.85 -31.50
C LEU A 92 -0.86 29.87 -30.01
N GLN A 93 -1.50 30.71 -29.21
CA GLN A 93 -1.39 30.68 -27.75
C GLN A 93 -2.62 30.01 -27.14
N TYR A 94 -2.43 29.21 -26.10
CA TYR A 94 -3.53 28.61 -25.36
C TYR A 94 -4.02 29.58 -24.28
N ASP A 95 -5.33 29.79 -24.22
CA ASP A 95 -6.03 30.44 -23.10
C ASP A 95 -6.66 29.35 -22.25
N SER A 96 -6.12 29.11 -21.05
CA SER A 96 -6.64 28.09 -20.14
C SER A 96 -7.95 28.50 -19.45
N ASP A 97 -8.29 29.79 -19.39
CA ASP A 97 -9.57 30.26 -18.84
C ASP A 97 -10.72 30.04 -19.84
N ALA A 98 -10.44 30.22 -21.14
CA ALA A 98 -11.42 30.04 -22.22
C ALA A 98 -11.35 28.67 -22.90
N GLU A 99 -10.35 27.84 -22.56
CA GLU A 99 -10.05 26.53 -23.14
C GLU A 99 -9.91 26.55 -24.67
N VAL A 100 -9.33 27.62 -25.23
CA VAL A 100 -9.18 27.81 -26.68
C VAL A 100 -7.77 28.22 -27.08
N CYS A 101 -7.34 27.83 -28.29
CA CYS A 101 -6.17 28.42 -28.92
C CYS A 101 -6.56 29.71 -29.65
N TYR A 102 -5.73 30.75 -29.57
CA TYR A 102 -5.91 32.03 -30.25
C TYR A 102 -4.62 32.50 -30.95
N GLU A 103 -4.75 33.44 -31.89
CA GLU A 103 -3.64 33.98 -32.70
C GLU A 103 -2.68 34.90 -31.92
#